data_AF-A0A7S4PBM9-F1
#
_entry.id   AF-A0A7S4PBM9-F1
#
_cell.length_a   1.000
_cell.length_b   1.000
_cell.length_c   1.000
_cell.angle_alpha   90.00
_cell.angle_beta   90.00
_cell.angle_gamma   90.00
#
_symmetry.space_group_name_H-M   'P 1'
#
loop_
_entity.id
_entity.type
_entity.pdbx_description
1 polymer ?
#
loop_
_entity_poly.entity_id
_entity_poly.type
_entity_poly.pdbx_seq_one_letter_code
_entity_poly.pdbx_strand_id
1 'polypeptide(L)'
;TTPTTPTTTLTPLQLFLVDHLKKQGVCSYSFFRDQLDKRAKEGGEKVPPEKEILKALEGVAKEVRKSYVLSTTGNPTIDKFRAPVLQLFKTNLKVSRADVFNKTKQELGVDFPLDLFSTIMEEVAYRKGKFWFFNNKQ
;
A
#
# COMPACT_ATOMS: atom_id res chain seq x y z
N THR A 1 -22.37 22.96 15.38
CA THR A 1 -21.17 23.18 14.57
C THR A 1 -20.70 21.84 14.03
N THR A 2 -20.99 21.56 12.76
CA THR A 2 -20.50 20.38 12.05
C THR A 2 -18.98 20.50 11.90
N PRO A 3 -18.18 19.50 12.25
CA PRO A 3 -16.74 19.54 12.00
C PRO A 3 -16.50 19.36 10.50
N THR A 4 -16.13 20.44 9.81
CA THR A 4 -15.58 20.39 8.46
C THR A 4 -14.25 19.64 8.53
N THR A 5 -14.24 18.39 8.07
CA THR A 5 -13.01 17.62 7.89
C THR A 5 -12.17 18.34 6.84
N PRO A 6 -10.90 18.67 7.11
CA PRO A 6 -10.05 19.27 6.08
C PRO A 6 -9.86 18.26 4.96
N THR A 7 -10.39 18.56 3.78
CA THR A 7 -10.07 17.82 2.56
C THR A 7 -8.62 18.15 2.21
N THR A 8 -7.67 17.32 2.66
CA THR A 8 -6.26 17.48 2.31
C THR A 8 -6.13 17.29 0.79
N THR A 9 -6.03 18.40 0.06
CA THR A 9 -5.80 18.37 -1.39
C THR A 9 -4.43 17.77 -1.64
N LEU A 10 -4.40 16.61 -2.31
CA LEU A 10 -3.16 15.94 -2.69
C LEU A 10 -2.41 16.78 -3.72
N THR A 11 -1.08 16.84 -3.60
CA THR A 11 -0.23 17.46 -4.62
C THR A 11 -0.25 16.64 -5.92
N PRO A 12 0.11 17.22 -7.08
CA PRO A 12 0.22 16.47 -8.34
C PRO A 12 1.12 15.23 -8.24
N LEU A 13 2.23 15.33 -7.50
CA LEU A 13 3.12 14.19 -7.24
C LEU A 13 2.43 13.12 -6.39
N GLN A 14 1.72 13.51 -5.33
CA GLN A 14 0.97 12.56 -4.50
C GLN A 14 -0.15 11.88 -5.28
N LEU A 15 -0.87 12.60 -6.13
CA LEU A 15 -1.88 12.02 -7.03
C LEU A 15 -1.26 10.97 -7.94
N PHE A 16 -0.13 11.29 -8.58
CA PHE A 16 0.61 10.34 -9.41
C PHE A 16 1.01 9.06 -8.66
N LEU A 17 1.51 9.19 -7.43
CA LEU A 17 1.91 8.05 -6.60
C LEU A 17 0.69 7.21 -6.19
N VAL A 18 -0.39 7.87 -5.79
CA VAL A 18 -1.66 7.21 -5.41
C VAL A 18 -2.23 6.43 -6.58
N ASP A 19 -2.26 7.00 -7.78
CA ASP A 19 -2.80 6.33 -8.97
C ASP A 19 -2.03 5.05 -9.32
N HIS A 20 -0.70 5.07 -9.19
CA HIS A 20 0.11 3.89 -9.41
C HIS A 20 -0.13 2.83 -8.33
N LEU A 21 -0.18 3.22 -7.06
CA LEU A 21 -0.45 2.28 -5.98
C LEU A 21 -1.87 1.70 -6.05
N LYS A 22 -2.87 2.46 -6.50
CA LYS A 22 -4.23 1.93 -6.74
C LYS A 22 -4.25 0.87 -7.84
N LYS A 23 -3.41 1.04 -8.88
CA LYS A 23 -3.35 0.10 -10.01
C LYS A 23 -2.52 -1.14 -9.71
N GLN A 24 -1.43 -1.00 -8.97
CA GLN A 24 -0.45 -2.08 -8.74
C GLN A 24 -0.57 -2.73 -7.36
N GLY A 25 -1.23 -2.08 -6.41
CA GLY A 25 -1.28 -2.47 -5.00
C GLY A 25 0.02 -2.17 -4.23
N VAL A 26 1.16 -2.61 -4.76
CA VAL A 26 2.50 -2.44 -4.18
C VAL A 26 3.49 -1.94 -5.22
N CYS A 27 4.26 -0.91 -4.89
CA CYS A 27 5.31 -0.38 -5.76
C CYS A 27 6.61 -0.15 -4.97
N SER A 28 7.77 -0.42 -5.57
CA SER A 28 9.06 0.04 -5.03
C SER A 28 9.34 1.52 -5.32
N TYR A 29 10.31 2.09 -4.61
CA TYR A 29 10.84 3.41 -4.96
C TYR A 29 11.42 3.46 -6.39
N SER A 30 12.17 2.41 -6.79
CA SER A 30 12.72 2.29 -8.15
C SER A 30 11.63 2.30 -9.21
N PHE A 31 10.51 1.62 -8.98
CA PHE A 31 9.37 1.67 -9.88
C PHE A 31 8.87 3.11 -10.08
N PHE A 32 8.68 3.88 -9.00
CA PHE A 32 8.24 5.27 -9.13
C PHE A 32 9.24 6.15 -9.88
N ARG A 33 10.53 5.95 -9.61
CA ARG A 33 11.61 6.64 -10.34
C ARG A 33 11.54 6.36 -11.84
N ASP A 34 11.41 5.10 -12.23
CA ASP A 34 11.31 4.72 -13.64
C ASP A 34 10.08 5.32 -14.32
N GLN A 35 8.93 5.39 -13.63
CA GLN A 35 7.72 6.00 -14.19
C GLN A 35 7.83 7.52 -14.33
N LEU A 36 8.45 8.20 -13.35
CA LEU A 36 8.71 9.64 -13.43
C LEU A 36 9.74 9.97 -14.52
N ASP A 37 10.78 9.14 -14.67
CA ASP A 37 11.79 9.29 -15.73
C ASP A 37 11.16 9.12 -17.12
N LYS A 38 10.21 8.18 -17.30
CA LYS A 38 9.45 8.04 -18.56
C LYS A 38 8.62 9.28 -18.86
N ARG A 39 7.84 9.75 -17.88
CA ARG A 39 7.02 10.97 -18.02
C ARG A 39 7.88 12.20 -18.34
N ALA A 40 9.06 12.31 -17.72
CA ALA A 40 10.01 13.37 -18.00
C ALA A 40 10.52 13.34 -19.45
N LYS A 41 10.83 12.15 -19.99
CA LYS A 41 11.27 11.98 -21.38
C LYS A 41 10.18 12.30 -22.40
N GLU A 42 8.92 12.01 -22.07
CA GLU A 42 7.78 12.23 -22.97
C GLU A 42 7.24 13.66 -22.92
N GLY A 43 7.21 14.28 -21.72
CA GLY A 43 6.58 15.58 -21.48
C GLY A 43 7.54 16.74 -21.22
N GLY A 44 8.86 16.49 -21.14
CA GLY A 44 9.86 17.52 -20.84
C GLY A 44 9.87 18.02 -19.39
N GLU A 45 9.10 17.38 -18.49
CA GLU A 45 9.10 17.69 -17.06
C GLU A 45 10.40 17.21 -16.40
N LYS A 46 10.91 17.94 -15.41
CA LYS A 46 12.06 17.48 -14.62
C LYS A 46 11.61 16.44 -13.60
N VAL A 47 12.37 15.36 -13.49
CA VAL A 47 12.15 14.34 -12.46
C VAL A 47 12.39 14.96 -11.07
N PRO A 48 11.43 14.86 -10.13
CA PRO A 48 11.62 15.38 -8.79
C PRO A 48 12.83 14.74 -8.08
N PRO A 49 13.54 15.49 -7.22
CA PRO A 49 14.58 14.93 -6.36
C PRO A 49 14.05 13.79 -5.49
N GLU A 50 14.91 12.83 -5.15
CA GLU A 50 14.57 11.70 -4.28
C GLU A 50 13.87 12.11 -2.99
N LYS A 51 14.40 13.13 -2.29
CA LYS A 51 13.85 13.64 -1.05
C LYS A 51 12.39 14.11 -1.19
N GLU A 52 12.02 14.68 -2.34
CA GLU A 52 10.65 15.12 -2.58
C GLU A 52 9.70 13.95 -2.84
N ILE A 53 10.16 12.93 -3.55
CA ILE A 53 9.40 11.70 -3.80
C ILE A 53 9.14 10.96 -2.48
N LEU A 54 10.17 10.78 -1.66
CA LEU A 54 10.05 10.13 -0.35
C LEU A 54 9.10 10.91 0.56
N LYS A 55 9.24 12.24 0.63
CA LYS A 55 8.32 13.09 1.40
C LYS A 55 6.88 13.00 0.89
N ALA A 56 6.68 12.92 -0.43
CA ALA A 56 5.34 12.74 -1.00
C ALA A 56 4.75 11.36 -0.63
N LEU A 57 5.58 10.31 -0.69
CA LEU A 57 5.20 8.94 -0.28
C LEU A 57 4.79 8.86 1.19
N GLU A 58 5.53 9.50 2.10
CA GLU A 58 5.19 9.55 3.53
C GLU A 58 3.77 10.09 3.78
N GLY A 59 3.29 10.99 2.92
CA GLY A 59 1.94 11.56 3.03
C GLY A 59 0.81 10.65 2.56
N VAL A 60 1.08 9.63 1.74
CA VAL A 60 0.03 8.82 1.07
C VAL A 60 0.20 7.30 1.20
N ALA A 61 1.39 6.84 1.59
CA ALA A 61 1.78 5.44 1.58
C ALA A 61 2.49 5.03 2.86
N LYS A 62 2.49 3.71 3.12
CA LYS A 62 3.26 3.07 4.18
C LYS A 62 4.34 2.22 3.55
N GLU A 63 5.55 2.30 4.11
CA GLU A 63 6.62 1.39 3.72
C GLU A 63 6.43 0.02 4.39
N VAL A 64 6.54 -1.03 3.56
CA VAL A 64 6.59 -2.44 3.95
C VAL A 64 7.68 -3.10 3.13
N ARG A 65 8.75 -3.56 3.78
CA ARG A 65 9.87 -4.29 3.16
C ARG A 65 10.45 -3.61 1.91
N LYS A 66 10.79 -2.31 2.00
CA LYS A 66 11.34 -1.49 0.90
C LYS A 66 10.40 -1.26 -0.28
N SER A 67 9.11 -1.58 -0.13
CA SER A 67 8.07 -1.20 -1.07
C SER A 67 7.00 -0.39 -0.35
N TYR A 68 6.17 0.29 -1.12
CA TYR A 68 5.14 1.18 -0.64
C TYR A 68 3.76 0.61 -0.98
N VAL A 69 2.84 0.77 -0.04
CA VAL A 69 1.41 0.47 -0.17
C VAL A 69 0.61 1.69 0.23
N LEU A 70 -0.58 1.90 -0.31
CA LEU A 70 -1.43 3.01 0.12
C LEU A 70 -1.65 2.98 1.64
N SER A 71 -1.63 4.14 2.29
CA SER A 71 -1.92 4.26 3.71
C SER A 71 -3.38 3.92 4.04
N THR A 72 -4.28 4.20 3.11
CA THR A 72 -5.73 3.99 3.17
C THR A 72 -6.26 3.64 1.78
N THR A 73 -7.25 2.76 1.72
CA THR A 73 -8.03 2.44 0.51
C THR A 73 -9.20 3.42 0.31
N GLY A 74 -9.46 4.30 1.28
CA GLY A 74 -10.68 5.12 1.36
C GLY A 74 -11.87 4.38 1.96
N ASN A 75 -11.73 3.09 2.25
CA ASN A 75 -12.76 2.29 2.93
C ASN A 75 -12.27 1.90 4.34
N PRO A 76 -12.82 2.52 5.41
CA PRO A 76 -12.41 2.26 6.78
C PRO A 76 -12.54 0.78 7.19
N THR A 77 -13.53 0.07 6.64
CA THR A 77 -13.72 -1.35 6.92
C THR A 77 -12.57 -2.17 6.36
N ILE A 78 -12.19 -1.96 5.09
CA ILE A 78 -11.05 -2.64 4.48
C ILE A 78 -9.76 -2.28 5.22
N ASP A 79 -9.55 -0.99 5.50
CA ASP A 79 -8.34 -0.50 6.15
C ASP A 79 -8.13 -1.09 7.55
N LYS A 80 -9.22 -1.29 8.30
CA LYS A 80 -9.19 -1.96 9.61
C LYS A 80 -8.59 -3.38 9.53
N PHE A 81 -8.98 -4.17 8.52
CA PHE A 81 -8.49 -5.54 8.34
C PHE A 81 -7.15 -5.62 7.59
N ARG A 82 -6.84 -4.61 6.78
CA ARG A 82 -5.58 -4.50 6.02
C ARG A 82 -4.39 -4.20 6.93
N ALA A 83 -4.59 -3.42 8.01
CA ALA A 83 -3.52 -3.07 8.94
C ALA A 83 -2.80 -4.28 9.58
N PRO A 84 -3.50 -5.27 10.18
CA PRO A 84 -2.88 -6.49 10.70
C PRO A 84 -2.09 -7.28 9.63
N VAL A 85 -2.61 -7.35 8.40
CA VAL A 85 -1.95 -8.03 7.27
C VAL A 85 -0.63 -7.37 6.91
N LEU A 86 -0.63 -6.04 6.76
CA LEU A 86 0.58 -5.27 6.48
C LEU A 86 1.61 -5.41 7.61
N GLN A 87 1.17 -5.45 8.86
CA GLN A 87 2.05 -5.67 10.00
C GLN A 87 2.70 -7.07 9.98
N LEU A 88 1.95 -8.12 9.63
CA LEU A 88 2.54 -9.44 9.45
C LEU A 88 3.62 -9.45 8.38
N PHE A 89 3.40 -8.78 7.26
CA PHE A 89 4.40 -8.70 6.19
C PHE A 89 5.60 -7.82 6.54
N LYS A 90 5.53 -6.93 7.54
CA LYS A 90 6.72 -6.22 8.02
C LYS A 90 7.71 -7.14 8.74
N THR A 91 7.21 -8.16 9.44
CA THR A 91 8.05 -9.03 10.29
C THR A 91 8.28 -10.41 9.67
N ASN A 92 7.39 -10.87 8.78
CA ASN A 92 7.45 -12.21 8.20
C ASN A 92 7.73 -12.18 6.70
N LEU A 93 8.59 -13.11 6.25
CA LEU A 93 8.89 -13.28 4.83
C LEU A 93 7.70 -13.83 4.04
N LYS A 94 6.90 -14.67 4.70
CA LYS A 94 5.72 -15.35 4.17
C LYS A 94 4.67 -15.45 5.27
N VAL A 95 3.41 -15.47 4.90
CA VAL A 95 2.27 -15.61 5.84
C VAL A 95 1.33 -16.70 5.34
N SER A 96 0.80 -17.49 6.25
CA SER A 96 -0.29 -18.41 5.97
C SER A 96 -1.64 -17.72 6.21
N ARG A 97 -2.72 -18.36 5.73
CA ARG A 97 -4.08 -17.92 6.07
C ARG A 97 -4.30 -17.94 7.59
N ALA A 98 -3.83 -18.98 8.28
CA ALA A 98 -3.99 -19.07 9.73
C ALA A 98 -3.31 -17.90 10.46
N ASP A 99 -2.12 -17.49 10.02
CA ASP A 99 -1.39 -16.36 10.63
C ASP A 99 -2.20 -15.06 10.56
N VAL A 100 -2.81 -14.80 9.39
CA VAL A 100 -3.65 -13.62 9.16
C VAL A 100 -4.88 -13.64 10.08
N PHE A 101 -5.61 -14.76 10.12
CA PHE A 101 -6.83 -14.88 10.93
C PHE A 101 -6.51 -14.78 12.43
N ASN A 102 -5.46 -15.45 12.89
CA ASN A 102 -5.03 -15.40 14.29
C ASN A 102 -4.60 -13.98 14.69
N LYS A 103 -3.82 -13.30 13.85
CA LYS A 103 -3.37 -11.93 14.10
C LYS A 103 -4.54 -10.96 14.18
N THR A 104 -5.47 -11.05 13.23
CA THR A 104 -6.68 -10.22 13.21
C THR A 104 -7.56 -10.47 14.43
N LYS A 105 -7.76 -11.73 14.83
CA LYS A 105 -8.51 -12.06 16.03
C LYS A 105 -7.84 -11.52 17.30
N GLN A 106 -6.52 -11.60 17.38
CA GLN A 106 -5.74 -11.06 18.48
C GLN A 106 -5.83 -9.53 18.58
N GLU A 107 -5.75 -8.81 17.46
CA GLU A 107 -5.72 -7.34 17.46
C GLU A 107 -7.11 -6.69 17.48
N LEU A 108 -8.08 -7.30 16.81
CA LEU A 108 -9.40 -6.71 16.61
C LEU A 108 -10.51 -7.41 17.40
N GLY A 109 -10.25 -8.57 17.99
CA GLY A 109 -11.24 -9.36 18.72
C GLY A 109 -12.32 -9.99 17.84
N VAL A 110 -12.16 -9.98 16.51
CA VAL A 110 -13.16 -10.45 15.54
C VAL A 110 -12.55 -11.40 14.52
N ASP A 111 -13.38 -12.26 13.93
CA ASP A 111 -12.96 -13.12 12.82
C ASP A 111 -12.77 -12.31 11.54
N PHE A 112 -11.83 -12.76 10.69
CA PHE A 112 -11.53 -12.11 9.42
C PHE A 112 -12.60 -12.48 8.36
N PRO A 113 -13.31 -11.53 7.76
CA PRO A 113 -14.25 -11.80 6.66
C PRO A 113 -13.56 -12.36 5.40
N LEU A 114 -14.07 -13.46 4.84
CA LEU A 114 -13.38 -14.19 3.76
C LEU A 114 -13.27 -13.41 2.44
N ASP A 115 -14.29 -12.61 2.16
CA ASP A 115 -14.36 -11.68 1.04
C ASP A 115 -13.29 -10.60 1.13
N LEU A 116 -13.14 -9.98 2.31
CA LEU A 116 -12.09 -9.00 2.57
C LEU A 116 -10.70 -9.63 2.54
N PHE A 117 -10.56 -10.86 3.02
CA PHE A 117 -9.27 -11.56 2.98
C PHE A 117 -8.76 -11.70 1.55
N SER A 118 -9.61 -12.18 0.64
CA SER A 118 -9.21 -12.40 -0.75
C SER A 118 -8.84 -11.07 -1.41
N THR A 119 -9.68 -10.05 -1.22
CA THR A 119 -9.47 -8.68 -1.74
C THR A 119 -8.13 -8.09 -1.28
N ILE A 120 -7.87 -8.10 0.03
CA ILE A 120 -6.65 -7.52 0.61
C ILE A 120 -5.41 -8.30 0.18
N MET A 121 -5.47 -9.62 0.18
CA MET A 121 -4.30 -10.45 -0.14
C MET A 121 -3.91 -10.37 -1.62
N GLU A 122 -4.88 -10.29 -2.53
CA GLU A 122 -4.62 -10.10 -3.96
C GLU A 122 -4.05 -8.71 -4.28
N GLU A 123 -4.40 -7.69 -3.48
CA GLU A 123 -3.83 -6.35 -3.60
C GLU A 123 -2.34 -6.33 -3.20
N VAL A 124 -1.99 -6.93 -2.06
CA VAL A 124 -0.67 -6.71 -1.42
C VAL A 124 0.31 -7.87 -1.54
N ALA A 125 -0.15 -9.05 -1.97
CA ALA A 125 0.62 -10.26 -1.93
C ALA A 125 0.35 -11.18 -3.13
N TYR A 126 1.25 -12.14 -3.33
CA TYR A 126 1.05 -13.23 -4.27
C TYR A 126 1.12 -14.58 -3.56
N ARG A 127 0.37 -15.54 -4.07
CA ARG A 127 0.29 -16.89 -3.49
C ARG A 127 1.31 -17.82 -4.12
N LYS A 128 2.02 -18.60 -3.29
CA LYS A 128 2.83 -19.74 -3.72
C LYS A 128 2.57 -20.93 -2.79
N GLY A 129 1.82 -21.90 -3.28
CA GLY A 129 1.34 -23.04 -2.49
C GLY A 129 0.34 -22.61 -1.41
N LYS A 130 0.64 -22.93 -0.15
CA LYS A 130 -0.18 -22.57 1.02
C LYS A 130 0.21 -21.24 1.67
N PHE A 131 1.25 -20.58 1.16
CA PHE A 131 1.78 -19.34 1.72
C PHE A 131 1.58 -18.17 0.77
N TRP A 132 1.49 -16.99 1.37
CA TRP A 132 1.44 -15.71 0.71
C TRP A 132 2.73 -14.96 0.95
N PHE A 133 3.19 -14.26 -0.07
CA PHE A 133 4.43 -13.50 -0.06
C PHE A 133 4.11 -12.07 -0.46
N PHE A 134 4.70 -11.12 0.26
CA PHE A 134 4.50 -9.71 -0.04
C PHE A 134 4.94 -9.39 -1.48
N ASN A 135 4.16 -8.59 -2.20
CA ASN A 135 4.38 -8.32 -3.61
C ASN A 135 5.45 -7.24 -3.84
N ASN A 136 6.71 -7.54 -3.47
CA ASN A 136 7.84 -6.62 -3.62
C ASN A 136 8.64 -6.82 -4.92
N LYS A 137 8.04 -7.42 -5.96
CA LYS A 137 8.74 -7.78 -7.19
C LYS A 137 8.75 -6.68 -8.26
N GLN A 138 8.13 -5.53 -8.00
CA GLN A 138 8.07 -4.39 -8.93
C GLN A 138 9.07 -3.32 -8.58
#